data_AF-A0A1A8UVA6-F1
#
_entry.id   AF-A0A1A8UVA6-F1
#
_cell.length_a   1.000
_cell.length_b   1.000
_cell.length_c   1.000
_cell.angle_alpha   90.00
_cell.angle_beta   90.00
_cell.angle_gamma   90.00
#
_symmetry.space_group_name_H-M   'P 1'
#
loop_
_entity.id
_entity.type
_entity.pdbx_description
1 polymer ?
#
loop_
_entity_poly.entity_id
_entity_poly.type
_entity_poly.pdbx_seq_one_letter_code
_entity_poly.pdbx_strand_id
1 'polypeptide(L)'
;LKASFEKQLALAEEESQKKQQYGMVQELLGESNRLREELHNLRCLRQIRTEERSQKHHRLLRTKHRNERIQQELREKDLMVMDHNKLYTGLQHRLSQYSKLCDLITEEKNKYVRLKETASQTITELTEQIKVLENEMEMQHAITVSKDRSLTKTRMEVSNCSKTRDKLRNDISEVTWMQHQLSQQSKDNEQELTQLQQMIKLQRGVLLEVNTRLDKATQRQTFLRIQLLEQDEVLVNYREQLNNLEAAVAKGNMALETLEKDMRELQLEMNNDRRHIELKRKEVLLKRKLEGEIAMLQIELSEARDNTLKGLNQPVGYRELKGKDPSEAELVHKMEQLEVNLAKCERQLLEKELLVKQVTQLSEPLRQQVENCKQDSLILAKKLNEVRTNIVSTNHRLMAISAELSIKQAAALSQQQQIKDKELQMDRCQRRLEQGLLPWPEMEEELRRMVQDKKRRQKDKEEKQRILEANGWNQMPNGKYTTAEARPDSYIPQNDPLGLPRPYGALAPCKPTKTRGQHETHP
;
A
#
# COMPACT_ATOMS: atom_id res chain seq x y z
N LEU A 1 -62.30 98.44 213.45
CA LEU A 1 -63.13 97.97 212.32
C LEU A 1 -63.23 99.03 211.21
N LYS A 2 -62.16 99.28 210.43
CA LYS A 2 -62.25 100.10 209.19
C LYS A 2 -61.05 100.05 208.20
N ALA A 3 -60.11 99.13 208.35
CA ALA A 3 -58.83 99.15 207.62
C ALA A 3 -58.51 97.87 206.81
N SER A 4 -59.52 97.05 206.50
CA SER A 4 -59.34 95.68 205.97
C SER A 4 -59.99 95.43 204.60
N PHE A 5 -60.49 96.46 203.90
CA PHE A 5 -61.17 96.30 202.60
C PHE A 5 -60.45 96.96 201.41
N GLU A 6 -59.70 98.05 201.62
CA GLU A 6 -59.08 98.82 200.51
C GLU A 6 -57.91 98.08 199.83
N LYS A 7 -57.31 97.06 200.47
CA LYS A 7 -56.17 96.30 199.93
C LYS A 7 -56.53 95.21 198.92
N GLN A 8 -57.81 94.92 198.66
CA GLN A 8 -58.21 93.82 197.77
C GLN A 8 -58.55 94.25 196.33
N LEU A 9 -58.78 95.54 196.05
CA LEU A 9 -59.12 96.01 194.69
C LEU A 9 -57.90 96.25 193.80
N ALA A 10 -56.81 96.79 194.34
CA ALA A 10 -55.63 97.20 193.55
C ALA A 10 -54.89 96.03 192.85
N LEU A 11 -55.05 94.79 193.31
CA LEU A 11 -54.39 93.61 192.72
C LEU A 11 -55.02 93.13 191.41
N ALA A 12 -56.30 93.45 191.16
CA ALA A 12 -57.02 92.93 190.00
C ALA A 12 -56.67 93.63 188.68
N GLU A 13 -56.33 94.92 188.72
CA GLU A 13 -56.03 95.71 187.51
C GLU A 13 -54.62 95.41 186.95
N GLU A 14 -53.65 95.12 187.82
CA GLU A 14 -52.25 94.88 187.43
C GLU A 14 -52.07 93.56 186.64
N GLU A 15 -52.87 92.53 186.93
CA GLU A 15 -52.86 91.26 186.18
C GLU A 15 -53.46 91.42 184.76
N SER A 16 -54.38 92.36 184.57
CA SER A 16 -55.01 92.63 183.28
C SER A 16 -54.01 93.21 182.28
N GLN A 17 -53.25 94.23 182.71
CA GLN A 17 -52.26 94.89 181.84
C GLN A 17 -51.12 93.95 181.42
N LYS A 18 -50.65 93.07 182.32
CA LYS A 18 -49.60 92.09 182.01
C LYS A 18 -50.01 91.09 180.92
N LYS A 19 -51.30 90.71 180.85
CA LYS A 19 -51.82 89.83 179.78
C LYS A 19 -51.81 90.50 178.40
N GLN A 20 -52.17 91.78 178.30
CA GLN A 20 -52.12 92.51 177.02
C GLN A 20 -50.69 92.64 176.49
N GLN A 21 -49.72 93.01 177.34
CA GLN A 21 -48.32 93.15 176.93
C GLN A 21 -47.73 91.82 176.43
N TYR A 22 -48.07 90.70 177.07
CA TYR A 22 -47.59 89.37 176.65
C TYR A 22 -48.12 88.95 175.27
N GLY A 23 -49.37 89.31 174.92
CA GLY A 23 -49.96 89.07 173.60
C GLY A 23 -49.19 89.76 172.46
N MET A 24 -48.97 91.08 172.58
CA MET A 24 -48.19 91.86 171.59
C MET A 24 -46.78 91.29 171.36
N VAL A 25 -46.11 90.80 172.40
CA VAL A 25 -44.77 90.19 172.27
C VAL A 25 -44.83 88.87 171.50
N GLN A 26 -45.87 88.06 171.66
CA GLN A 26 -46.06 86.84 170.87
C GLN A 26 -46.36 87.13 169.39
N GLU A 27 -47.16 88.16 169.11
CA GLU A 27 -47.47 88.59 167.73
C GLU A 27 -46.21 89.03 166.98
N LEU A 28 -45.40 89.92 167.58
CA LEU A 28 -44.12 90.37 167.00
C LEU A 28 -43.11 89.22 166.83
N LEU A 29 -43.12 88.22 167.72
CA LEU A 29 -42.32 87.00 167.55
C LEU A 29 -42.80 86.16 166.36
N GLY A 30 -44.13 86.05 166.17
CA GLY A 30 -44.74 85.42 165.00
C GLY A 30 -44.34 86.09 163.69
N GLU A 31 -44.43 87.42 163.62
CA GLU A 31 -43.99 88.21 162.45
C GLU A 31 -42.49 88.10 162.19
N SER A 32 -41.67 88.17 163.25
CA SER A 32 -40.21 87.98 163.16
C SER A 32 -39.82 86.58 162.63
N ASN A 33 -40.62 85.56 162.92
CA ASN A 33 -40.43 84.21 162.39
C ASN A 33 -40.88 84.12 160.92
N ARG A 34 -42.07 84.64 160.58
CA ARG A 34 -42.56 84.73 159.17
C ARG A 34 -41.57 85.43 158.25
N LEU A 35 -41.05 86.59 158.66
CA LEU A 35 -40.05 87.33 157.88
C LEU A 35 -38.71 86.58 157.75
N ARG A 36 -38.34 85.74 158.73
CA ARG A 36 -37.17 84.86 158.64
C ARG A 36 -37.42 83.68 157.69
N GLU A 37 -38.61 83.11 157.68
CA GLU A 37 -39.04 82.08 156.71
C GLU A 37 -39.07 82.64 155.28
N GLU A 38 -39.65 83.84 155.08
CA GLU A 38 -39.62 84.54 153.78
C GLU A 38 -38.19 84.83 153.31
N LEU A 39 -37.33 85.36 154.18
CA LEU A 39 -35.91 85.58 153.85
C LEU A 39 -35.14 84.27 153.58
N HIS A 40 -35.52 83.16 154.21
CA HIS A 40 -34.96 81.84 153.91
C HIS A 40 -35.43 81.35 152.53
N ASN A 41 -36.74 81.38 152.28
CA ASN A 41 -37.36 81.00 151.01
C ASN A 41 -36.79 81.82 149.83
N LEU A 42 -36.60 83.13 150.00
CA LEU A 42 -35.97 84.00 149.00
C LEU A 42 -34.49 83.65 148.75
N ARG A 43 -33.72 83.22 149.77
CA ARG A 43 -32.35 82.70 149.57
C ARG A 43 -32.37 81.38 148.79
N CYS A 44 -33.24 80.45 149.16
CA CYS A 44 -33.38 79.16 148.47
C CYS A 44 -33.79 79.35 147.00
N LEU A 45 -34.79 80.21 146.72
CA LEU A 45 -35.17 80.58 145.36
C LEU A 45 -34.02 81.24 144.59
N ARG A 46 -33.22 82.11 145.22
CA ARG A 46 -32.03 82.71 144.60
C ARG A 46 -30.98 81.65 144.24
N GLN A 47 -30.72 80.70 145.15
CA GLN A 47 -29.80 79.59 144.92
C GLN A 47 -30.27 78.68 143.78
N ILE A 48 -31.52 78.22 143.81
CA ILE A 48 -32.13 77.41 142.74
C ILE A 48 -32.04 78.14 141.39
N ARG A 49 -32.30 79.45 141.34
CA ARG A 49 -32.16 80.23 140.10
C ARG A 49 -30.70 80.39 139.64
N THR A 50 -29.71 80.42 140.53
CA THR A 50 -28.30 80.37 140.11
C THR A 50 -27.88 78.98 139.63
N GLU A 51 -28.34 77.91 140.28
CA GLU A 51 -28.07 76.53 139.87
C GLU A 51 -28.75 76.19 138.54
N GLU A 52 -30.00 76.62 138.33
CA GLU A 52 -30.68 76.55 137.04
C GLU A 52 -29.87 77.22 135.93
N ARG A 53 -29.35 78.44 136.17
CA ARG A 53 -28.54 79.18 135.19
C ARG A 53 -27.26 78.43 134.85
N SER A 54 -26.55 77.93 135.87
CA SER A 54 -25.35 77.11 135.69
C SER A 54 -25.65 75.81 134.93
N GLN A 55 -26.73 75.09 135.27
CA GLN A 55 -27.15 73.89 134.55
C GLN A 55 -27.55 74.20 133.10
N LYS A 56 -28.32 75.27 132.85
CA LYS A 56 -28.72 75.70 131.51
C LYS A 56 -27.50 76.08 130.65
N HIS A 57 -26.51 76.75 131.24
CA HIS A 57 -25.24 77.05 130.58
C HIS A 57 -24.42 75.79 130.25
N HIS A 58 -24.28 74.86 131.19
CA HIS A 58 -23.59 73.58 130.94
C HIS A 58 -24.31 72.72 129.88
N ARG A 59 -25.65 72.70 129.88
CA ARG A 59 -26.43 72.04 128.82
C ARG A 59 -26.20 72.72 127.46
N LEU A 60 -26.21 74.05 127.41
CA LEU A 60 -25.92 74.82 126.20
C LEU A 60 -24.51 74.58 125.64
N LEU A 61 -23.48 74.51 126.50
CA LEU A 61 -22.12 74.17 126.06
C LEU A 61 -22.05 72.73 125.54
N ARG A 62 -22.68 71.76 126.22
CA ARG A 62 -22.74 70.37 125.74
C ARG A 62 -23.47 70.24 124.39
N THR A 63 -24.54 70.99 124.15
CA THR A 63 -25.23 70.99 122.85
C THR A 63 -24.43 71.73 121.78
N LYS A 64 -23.74 72.83 122.10
CA LYS A 64 -22.79 73.50 121.17
C LYS A 64 -21.69 72.55 120.71
N HIS A 65 -20.95 71.94 121.64
CA HIS A 65 -19.89 70.98 121.31
C HIS A 65 -20.38 69.74 120.56
N ARG A 66 -21.62 69.28 120.82
CA ARG A 66 -22.23 68.20 120.02
C ARG A 66 -22.56 68.66 118.60
N ASN A 67 -23.09 69.87 118.42
CA ASN A 67 -23.38 70.44 117.11
C ASN A 67 -22.08 70.72 116.32
N GLU A 68 -21.04 71.22 116.98
CA GLU A 68 -19.71 71.46 116.39
C GLU A 68 -19.11 70.16 115.82
N ARG A 69 -19.21 69.04 116.57
CA ARG A 69 -18.80 67.70 116.09
C ARG A 69 -19.65 67.20 114.93
N ILE A 70 -20.98 67.28 115.04
CA ILE A 70 -21.89 66.88 113.94
C ILE A 70 -21.62 67.71 112.67
N GLN A 71 -21.26 68.99 112.79
CA GLN A 71 -20.84 69.81 111.66
C GLN A 71 -19.46 69.46 111.10
N GLN A 72 -18.53 68.93 111.92
CA GLN A 72 -17.25 68.39 111.44
C GLN A 72 -17.49 67.08 110.67
N GLU A 73 -18.20 66.13 111.29
CA GLU A 73 -18.61 64.85 110.69
C GLU A 73 -19.37 65.06 109.37
N LEU A 74 -20.31 66.01 109.31
CA LEU A 74 -21.05 66.34 108.09
C LEU A 74 -20.11 66.82 106.97
N ARG A 75 -19.20 67.77 107.24
CA ARG A 75 -18.23 68.25 106.25
C ARG A 75 -17.28 67.15 105.76
N GLU A 76 -16.89 66.23 106.64
CA GLU A 76 -16.10 65.06 106.25
C GLU A 76 -16.89 64.12 105.32
N LYS A 77 -18.19 63.91 105.58
CA LYS A 77 -19.07 63.14 104.69
C LYS A 77 -19.34 63.86 103.37
N ASP A 78 -19.52 65.17 103.37
CA ASP A 78 -19.68 65.97 102.15
C ASP A 78 -18.44 65.84 101.25
N LEU A 79 -17.23 65.92 101.82
CA LEU A 79 -15.97 65.69 101.10
C LEU A 79 -15.87 64.25 100.56
N MET A 80 -16.21 63.23 101.37
CA MET A 80 -16.26 61.84 100.90
C MET A 80 -17.25 61.68 99.74
N VAL A 81 -18.43 62.28 99.79
CA VAL A 81 -19.44 62.22 98.72
C VAL A 81 -18.94 62.94 97.46
N MET A 82 -18.28 64.10 97.60
CA MET A 82 -17.64 64.79 96.47
C MET A 82 -16.59 63.91 95.78
N ASP A 83 -15.74 63.21 96.53
CA ASP A 83 -14.70 62.36 95.94
C ASP A 83 -15.27 61.08 95.31
N HIS A 84 -16.30 60.47 95.92
CA HIS A 84 -17.02 59.36 95.28
C HIS A 84 -17.74 59.81 94.00
N ASN A 85 -18.28 61.04 93.94
CA ASN A 85 -18.88 61.60 92.73
C ASN A 85 -17.85 61.88 91.62
N LYS A 86 -16.63 62.32 91.96
CA LYS A 86 -15.51 62.44 91.00
C LYS A 86 -15.13 61.07 90.42
N LEU A 87 -15.02 60.05 91.27
CA LEU A 87 -14.73 58.68 90.84
C LEU A 87 -15.87 58.10 89.98
N TYR A 88 -17.12 58.33 90.36
CA TYR A 88 -18.29 57.88 89.60
C TYR A 88 -18.34 58.51 88.20
N THR A 89 -18.20 59.83 88.09
CA THR A 89 -18.20 60.52 86.78
C THR A 89 -17.01 60.11 85.90
N GLY A 90 -15.82 59.90 86.48
CA GLY A 90 -14.67 59.32 85.77
C GLY A 90 -14.91 57.90 85.25
N LEU A 91 -15.54 57.03 86.05
CA LEU A 91 -15.93 55.68 85.62
C LEU A 91 -17.04 55.69 84.58
N GLN A 92 -18.06 56.55 84.72
CA GLN A 92 -19.15 56.73 83.77
C GLN A 92 -18.63 57.21 82.40
N HIS A 93 -17.68 58.15 82.39
CA HIS A 93 -17.01 58.59 81.16
C HIS A 93 -16.27 57.43 80.48
N ARG A 94 -15.50 56.64 81.24
CA ARG A 94 -14.80 55.45 80.71
C ARG A 94 -15.76 54.40 80.17
N LEU A 95 -16.89 54.14 80.84
CA LEU A 95 -17.93 53.24 80.35
C LEU A 95 -18.55 53.75 79.04
N SER A 96 -18.81 55.05 78.91
CA SER A 96 -19.27 55.65 77.66
C SER A 96 -18.24 55.52 76.52
N GLN A 97 -16.95 55.65 76.82
CA GLN A 97 -15.87 55.41 75.85
C GLN A 97 -15.81 53.94 75.42
N TYR A 98 -15.89 52.99 76.37
CA TYR A 98 -15.89 51.56 76.04
C TYR A 98 -17.14 51.14 75.24
N SER A 99 -18.33 51.69 75.54
CA SER A 99 -19.54 51.46 74.73
C SER A 99 -19.29 51.84 73.28
N LYS A 100 -18.84 53.07 73.02
CA LYS A 100 -18.56 53.57 71.66
C LYS A 100 -17.53 52.71 70.91
N LEU A 101 -16.53 52.17 71.62
CA LEU A 101 -15.56 51.25 71.03
C LEU A 101 -16.20 49.89 70.70
N CYS A 102 -17.07 49.35 71.56
CA CYS A 102 -17.85 48.15 71.25
C CYS A 102 -18.79 48.37 70.05
N ASP A 103 -19.48 49.52 70.00
CA ASP A 103 -20.38 49.89 68.90
C ASP A 103 -19.62 49.88 67.55
N LEU A 104 -18.49 50.59 67.47
CA LEU A 104 -17.59 50.60 66.31
C LEU A 104 -17.09 49.19 65.93
N ILE A 105 -16.73 48.35 66.91
CA ILE A 105 -16.32 46.96 66.66
C ILE A 105 -17.47 46.13 66.07
N THR A 106 -18.72 46.37 66.49
CA THR A 106 -19.89 45.72 65.87
C THR A 106 -20.17 46.22 64.46
N GLU A 107 -19.96 47.51 64.17
CA GLU A 107 -20.08 48.04 62.81
C GLU A 107 -19.04 47.42 61.87
N GLU A 108 -17.77 47.35 62.27
CA GLU A 108 -16.72 46.70 61.48
C GLU A 108 -16.99 45.20 61.29
N LYS A 109 -17.38 44.48 62.35
CA LYS A 109 -17.85 43.10 62.24
C LYS A 109 -18.97 42.95 61.20
N ASN A 110 -19.95 43.86 61.21
CA ASN A 110 -21.07 43.83 60.27
C ASN A 110 -20.66 44.22 58.83
N LYS A 111 -19.58 44.98 58.63
CA LYS A 111 -18.96 45.18 57.31
C LYS A 111 -18.30 43.88 56.82
N TYR A 112 -17.50 43.22 57.66
CA TYR A 112 -16.86 41.95 57.31
C TYR A 112 -17.85 40.80 57.08
N VAL A 113 -18.95 40.74 57.83
CA VAL A 113 -20.03 39.75 57.60
C VAL A 113 -20.64 39.94 56.21
N ARG A 114 -21.04 41.18 55.85
CA ARG A 114 -21.58 41.47 54.51
C ARG A 114 -20.60 41.20 53.38
N LEU A 115 -19.31 41.53 53.57
CA LEU A 115 -18.25 41.19 52.60
C LEU A 115 -18.06 39.68 52.44
N LYS A 116 -18.21 38.90 53.53
CA LYS A 116 -18.19 37.43 53.46
C LYS A 116 -19.43 36.88 52.75
N GLU A 117 -20.60 37.45 53.00
CA GLU A 117 -21.86 37.05 52.36
C GLU A 117 -21.80 37.30 50.85
N THR A 118 -21.38 38.49 50.40
CA THR A 118 -21.22 38.79 48.96
C THR A 118 -20.13 37.94 48.30
N ALA A 119 -19.01 37.67 48.99
CA ALA A 119 -17.99 36.76 48.49
C ALA A 119 -18.48 35.29 48.42
N SER A 120 -19.39 34.88 49.31
CA SER A 120 -19.99 33.54 49.26
C SER A 120 -20.96 33.42 48.09
N GLN A 121 -21.74 34.48 47.83
CA GLN A 121 -22.68 34.57 46.70
C GLN A 121 -21.94 34.50 45.35
N THR A 122 -20.88 35.30 45.16
CA THR A 122 -20.10 35.27 43.91
C THR A 122 -19.36 33.95 43.72
N ILE A 123 -18.92 33.28 44.80
CA ILE A 123 -18.39 31.91 44.72
C ILE A 123 -19.47 30.93 44.23
N THR A 124 -20.70 31.01 44.71
CA THR A 124 -21.79 30.15 44.21
C THR A 124 -22.13 30.44 42.74
N GLU A 125 -22.25 31.71 42.36
CA GLU A 125 -22.51 32.12 40.97
C GLU A 125 -21.43 31.62 40.00
N LEU A 126 -20.15 31.78 40.35
CA LEU A 126 -19.03 31.27 39.55
C LEU A 126 -19.01 29.73 39.51
N THR A 127 -19.39 29.06 40.59
CA THR A 127 -19.49 27.59 40.63
C THR A 127 -20.61 27.07 39.72
N GLU A 128 -21.71 27.81 39.59
CA GLU A 128 -22.81 27.49 38.66
C GLU A 128 -22.41 27.78 37.20
N GLN A 129 -21.71 28.89 36.94
CA GLN A 129 -21.16 29.19 35.61
C GLN A 129 -20.17 28.11 35.14
N ILE A 130 -19.29 27.62 36.03
CA ILE A 130 -18.37 26.51 35.71
C ILE A 130 -19.15 25.26 35.31
N LYS A 131 -20.19 24.88 36.07
CA LYS A 131 -21.03 23.72 35.74
C LYS A 131 -21.75 23.87 34.40
N VAL A 132 -22.21 25.07 34.03
CA VAL A 132 -22.81 25.31 32.71
C VAL A 132 -21.77 25.08 31.61
N LEU A 133 -20.56 25.63 31.76
CA LEU A 133 -19.46 25.43 30.82
C LEU A 133 -19.00 23.97 30.73
N GLU A 134 -18.99 23.22 31.84
CA GLU A 134 -18.73 21.77 31.86
C GLU A 134 -19.77 21.01 31.03
N ASN A 135 -21.06 21.25 31.23
CA ASN A 135 -22.13 20.65 30.43
C ASN A 135 -22.03 21.02 28.93
N GLU A 136 -21.67 22.27 28.62
CA GLU A 136 -21.43 22.70 27.23
C GLU A 136 -20.23 21.98 26.61
N MET A 137 -19.12 21.83 27.34
CA MET A 137 -17.95 21.08 26.88
C MET A 137 -18.28 19.59 26.64
N GLU A 138 -19.02 18.94 27.53
CA GLU A 138 -19.48 17.56 27.33
C GLU A 138 -20.37 17.41 26.10
N MET A 139 -21.32 18.33 25.89
CA MET A 139 -22.17 18.37 24.71
C MET A 139 -21.37 18.57 23.42
N GLN A 140 -20.41 19.50 23.39
CA GLN A 140 -19.54 19.72 22.22
C GLN A 140 -18.61 18.52 21.97
N HIS A 141 -18.14 17.85 23.02
CA HIS A 141 -17.36 16.61 22.91
C HIS A 141 -18.20 15.47 22.33
N ALA A 142 -19.45 15.29 22.76
CA ALA A 142 -20.38 14.31 22.19
C ALA A 142 -20.72 14.59 20.71
N ILE A 143 -20.90 15.86 20.35
CA ILE A 143 -21.09 16.31 18.96
C ILE A 143 -19.83 16.03 18.12
N THR A 144 -18.64 16.24 18.68
CA THR A 144 -17.36 15.98 18.00
C THR A 144 -17.15 14.48 17.77
N VAL A 145 -17.30 13.65 18.81
CA VAL A 145 -17.18 12.18 18.71
C VAL A 145 -18.20 11.57 17.74
N SER A 146 -19.42 12.09 17.67
CA SER A 146 -20.42 11.61 16.71
C SER A 146 -20.09 12.02 15.26
N LYS A 147 -19.55 13.23 15.05
CA LYS A 147 -19.00 13.66 13.75
C LYS A 147 -17.79 12.83 13.33
N ASP A 148 -16.85 12.55 14.24
CA ASP A 148 -15.69 11.71 13.92
C ASP A 148 -16.08 10.26 13.58
N ARG A 149 -17.11 9.70 14.23
CA ARG A 149 -17.68 8.39 13.86
C ARG A 149 -18.31 8.39 12.46
N SER A 150 -19.02 9.46 12.07
CA SER A 150 -19.57 9.55 10.71
C SER A 150 -18.49 9.79 9.66
N LEU A 151 -17.47 10.58 9.99
CA LEU A 151 -16.34 10.94 9.11
C LEU A 151 -15.36 9.78 8.91
N THR A 152 -15.13 8.95 9.93
CA THR A 152 -14.37 7.69 9.79
C THR A 152 -15.11 6.66 8.97
N LYS A 153 -16.44 6.55 9.12
CA LYS A 153 -17.29 5.71 8.25
C LYS A 153 -17.19 6.14 6.78
N THR A 154 -17.40 7.42 6.46
CA THR A 154 -17.33 7.89 5.06
C THR A 154 -15.92 7.78 4.47
N ARG A 155 -14.85 7.99 5.27
CA ARG A 155 -13.47 7.67 4.84
C ARG A 155 -13.28 6.20 4.49
N MET A 156 -13.87 5.27 5.24
CA MET A 156 -13.81 3.83 4.95
C MET A 156 -14.58 3.48 3.68
N GLU A 157 -15.77 4.06 3.49
CA GLU A 157 -16.58 3.91 2.26
C GLU A 157 -15.82 4.43 1.03
N VAL A 158 -15.25 5.64 1.10
CA VAL A 158 -14.42 6.22 0.02
C VAL A 158 -13.17 5.37 -0.26
N SER A 159 -12.50 4.84 0.78
CA SER A 159 -11.36 3.92 0.61
C SER A 159 -11.76 2.64 -0.13
N ASN A 160 -12.93 2.09 0.17
CA ASN A 160 -13.44 0.88 -0.49
C ASN A 160 -13.90 1.18 -1.93
N CYS A 161 -14.56 2.31 -2.18
CA CYS A 161 -14.91 2.76 -3.52
C CYS A 161 -13.70 3.10 -4.40
N SER A 162 -12.58 3.57 -3.82
CA SER A 162 -11.31 3.66 -4.56
C SER A 162 -10.83 2.26 -4.95
N LYS A 163 -10.73 1.32 -4.00
CA LYS A 163 -10.26 -0.05 -4.27
C LYS A 163 -11.11 -0.78 -5.33
N THR A 164 -12.42 -0.56 -5.38
CA THR A 164 -13.28 -1.15 -6.44
C THR A 164 -13.10 -0.43 -7.78
N ARG A 165 -13.05 0.90 -7.82
CA ARG A 165 -12.71 1.67 -9.04
C ARG A 165 -11.36 1.26 -9.61
N ASP A 166 -10.36 1.08 -8.75
CA ASP A 166 -8.98 0.81 -9.16
C ASP A 166 -8.80 -0.64 -9.63
N LYS A 167 -9.59 -1.60 -9.10
CA LYS A 167 -9.78 -2.93 -9.72
C LYS A 167 -10.41 -2.81 -11.11
N LEU A 168 -11.58 -2.18 -11.22
CA LEU A 168 -12.30 -2.03 -12.48
C LEU A 168 -11.46 -1.32 -13.56
N ARG A 169 -10.57 -0.40 -13.19
CA ARG A 169 -9.59 0.20 -14.09
C ARG A 169 -8.55 -0.80 -14.61
N ASN A 170 -8.06 -1.70 -13.76
CA ASN A 170 -7.16 -2.77 -14.19
C ASN A 170 -7.89 -3.75 -15.11
N ASP A 171 -9.11 -4.17 -14.74
CA ASP A 171 -9.95 -5.07 -15.53
C ASP A 171 -10.23 -4.47 -16.94
N ILE A 172 -10.59 -3.19 -17.01
CA ILE A 172 -10.75 -2.44 -18.27
C ILE A 172 -9.43 -2.36 -19.06
N SER A 173 -8.29 -2.16 -18.40
CA SER A 173 -6.98 -2.09 -19.07
C SER A 173 -6.57 -3.43 -19.67
N GLU A 174 -6.84 -4.54 -18.97
CA GLU A 174 -6.61 -5.90 -19.46
C GLU A 174 -7.49 -6.23 -20.68
N VAL A 175 -8.79 -5.95 -20.60
CA VAL A 175 -9.71 -6.11 -21.74
C VAL A 175 -9.31 -5.22 -22.93
N THR A 176 -8.88 -3.98 -22.68
CA THR A 176 -8.41 -3.07 -23.74
C THR A 176 -7.13 -3.61 -24.41
N TRP A 177 -6.21 -4.19 -23.64
CA TRP A 177 -5.00 -4.82 -24.17
C TRP A 177 -5.32 -6.08 -25.00
N MET A 178 -6.22 -6.95 -24.51
CA MET A 178 -6.69 -8.12 -25.27
C MET A 178 -7.39 -7.70 -26.58
N GLN A 179 -8.21 -6.64 -26.55
CA GLN A 179 -8.86 -6.10 -27.74
C GLN A 179 -7.84 -5.57 -28.76
N HIS A 180 -6.77 -4.89 -28.32
CA HIS A 180 -5.68 -4.47 -29.20
C HIS A 180 -4.92 -5.67 -29.79
N GLN A 181 -4.64 -6.72 -29.01
CA GLN A 181 -3.99 -7.93 -29.50
C GLN A 181 -4.83 -8.65 -30.56
N LEU A 182 -6.13 -8.85 -30.31
CA LEU A 182 -7.06 -9.45 -31.27
C LEU A 182 -7.24 -8.58 -32.53
N SER A 183 -7.28 -7.25 -32.37
CA SER A 183 -7.33 -6.32 -33.51
C SER A 183 -6.06 -6.39 -34.37
N GLN A 184 -4.89 -6.59 -33.76
CA GLN A 184 -3.66 -6.77 -34.52
C GLN A 184 -3.66 -8.12 -35.27
N GLN A 185 -3.95 -9.22 -34.59
CA GLN A 185 -4.09 -10.54 -35.22
C GLN A 185 -5.10 -10.53 -36.38
N SER A 186 -6.20 -9.79 -36.25
CA SER A 186 -7.18 -9.63 -37.34
C SER A 186 -6.59 -8.92 -38.58
N LYS A 187 -5.72 -7.93 -38.39
CA LYS A 187 -5.04 -7.21 -39.49
C LYS A 187 -3.92 -8.05 -40.11
N ASP A 188 -3.24 -8.86 -39.32
CA ASP A 188 -2.20 -9.77 -39.78
C ASP A 188 -2.83 -10.87 -40.66
N ASN A 189 -3.93 -11.48 -40.18
CA ASN A 189 -4.76 -12.42 -40.94
C ASN A 189 -5.34 -11.80 -42.22
N GLU A 190 -5.78 -10.53 -42.18
CA GLU A 190 -6.28 -9.81 -43.35
C GLU A 190 -5.18 -9.61 -44.41
N GLN A 191 -3.96 -9.27 -43.98
CA GLN A 191 -2.79 -9.21 -44.87
C GLN A 191 -2.48 -10.56 -45.51
N GLU A 192 -2.42 -11.65 -44.73
CA GLU A 192 -2.22 -13.01 -45.26
C GLU A 192 -3.31 -13.39 -46.28
N LEU A 193 -4.57 -13.09 -46.00
CA LEU A 193 -5.69 -13.31 -46.92
C LEU A 193 -5.52 -12.55 -48.24
N THR A 194 -5.06 -11.29 -48.21
CA THR A 194 -4.79 -10.54 -49.46
C THR A 194 -3.62 -11.14 -50.25
N GLN A 195 -2.55 -11.61 -49.58
CA GLN A 195 -1.42 -12.29 -50.24
C GLN A 195 -1.85 -13.61 -50.89
N LEU A 196 -2.64 -14.42 -50.19
CA LEU A 196 -3.20 -15.67 -50.72
C LEU A 196 -4.14 -15.40 -51.90
N GLN A 197 -5.00 -14.37 -51.84
CA GLN A 197 -5.84 -13.97 -52.97
C GLN A 197 -5.02 -13.52 -54.18
N GLN A 198 -3.93 -12.77 -53.99
CA GLN A 198 -3.02 -12.38 -55.07
C GLN A 198 -2.34 -13.61 -55.70
N MET A 199 -1.86 -14.56 -54.90
CA MET A 199 -1.23 -15.79 -55.38
C MET A 199 -2.22 -16.69 -56.12
N ILE A 200 -3.46 -16.84 -55.64
CA ILE A 200 -4.54 -17.53 -56.34
C ILE A 200 -4.86 -16.84 -57.68
N LYS A 201 -4.87 -15.51 -57.72
CA LYS A 201 -5.11 -14.74 -58.96
C LYS A 201 -4.00 -14.95 -59.99
N LEU A 202 -2.73 -15.00 -59.55
CA LEU A 202 -1.58 -15.33 -60.39
C LEU A 202 -1.66 -16.77 -60.93
N GLN A 203 -1.92 -17.76 -60.06
CA GLN A 203 -2.06 -19.17 -60.44
C GLN A 203 -3.21 -19.40 -61.42
N ARG A 204 -4.35 -18.71 -61.25
CA ARG A 204 -5.47 -18.73 -62.21
C ARG A 204 -5.07 -18.16 -63.58
N GLY A 205 -4.21 -17.14 -63.62
CA GLY A 205 -3.62 -16.63 -64.86
C GLY A 205 -2.77 -17.68 -65.58
N VAL A 206 -1.87 -18.35 -64.85
CA VAL A 206 -1.03 -19.43 -65.40
C VAL A 206 -1.88 -20.61 -65.90
N LEU A 207 -2.93 -21.00 -65.18
CA LEU A 207 -3.86 -22.04 -65.63
C LEU A 207 -4.61 -21.65 -66.91
N LEU A 208 -5.01 -20.38 -67.05
CA LEU A 208 -5.65 -19.87 -68.28
C LEU A 208 -4.67 -19.88 -69.46
N GLU A 209 -3.40 -19.52 -69.24
CA GLU A 209 -2.35 -19.66 -70.25
C GLU A 209 -2.11 -21.12 -70.66
N VAL A 210 -2.06 -22.05 -69.70
CA VAL A 210 -1.90 -23.48 -70.00
C VAL A 210 -3.08 -24.01 -70.80
N ASN A 211 -4.31 -23.69 -70.40
CA ASN A 211 -5.52 -24.09 -71.13
C ASN A 211 -5.51 -23.55 -72.56
N THR A 212 -5.26 -22.25 -72.76
CA THR A 212 -5.22 -21.67 -74.13
C THR A 212 -4.04 -22.18 -74.98
N ARG A 213 -2.98 -22.75 -74.37
CA ARG A 213 -1.93 -23.49 -75.08
C ARG A 213 -2.40 -24.90 -75.46
N LEU A 214 -3.12 -25.59 -74.58
CA LEU A 214 -3.74 -26.90 -74.84
C LEU A 214 -4.80 -26.78 -75.94
N ASP A 215 -5.71 -25.81 -75.89
CA ASP A 215 -6.73 -25.56 -76.92
C ASP A 215 -6.10 -25.42 -78.31
N LYS A 216 -5.00 -24.64 -78.41
CA LYS A 216 -4.24 -24.45 -79.65
C LYS A 216 -3.53 -25.74 -80.11
N ALA A 217 -3.09 -26.58 -79.18
CA ALA A 217 -2.51 -27.89 -79.50
C ALA A 217 -3.59 -28.86 -80.02
N THR A 218 -4.75 -28.91 -79.38
CA THR A 218 -5.91 -29.70 -79.82
C THR A 218 -6.42 -29.24 -81.18
N GLN A 219 -6.53 -27.93 -81.42
CA GLN A 219 -6.90 -27.36 -82.73
C GLN A 219 -5.92 -27.81 -83.83
N ARG A 220 -4.60 -27.74 -83.57
CA ARG A 220 -3.56 -28.25 -84.49
C ARG A 220 -3.68 -29.75 -84.72
N GLN A 221 -3.94 -30.54 -83.66
CA GLN A 221 -4.14 -31.98 -83.77
C GLN A 221 -5.37 -32.32 -84.61
N THR A 222 -6.50 -31.61 -84.42
CA THR A 222 -7.71 -31.81 -85.25
C THR A 222 -7.48 -31.42 -86.71
N PHE A 223 -6.76 -30.34 -86.97
CA PHE A 223 -6.39 -29.92 -88.32
C PHE A 223 -5.50 -30.97 -89.02
N LEU A 224 -4.42 -31.41 -88.36
CA LEU A 224 -3.53 -32.46 -88.89
C LEU A 224 -4.27 -33.79 -89.09
N ARG A 225 -5.22 -34.14 -88.21
CA ARG A 225 -6.05 -35.35 -88.40
C ARG A 225 -6.98 -35.24 -89.61
N ILE A 226 -7.52 -34.05 -89.90
CA ILE A 226 -8.31 -33.81 -91.11
C ILE A 226 -7.42 -33.94 -92.35
N GLN A 227 -6.24 -33.30 -92.36
CA GLN A 227 -5.29 -33.41 -93.48
C GLN A 227 -4.83 -34.86 -93.72
N LEU A 228 -4.63 -35.66 -92.68
CA LEU A 228 -4.29 -37.08 -92.84
C LEU A 228 -5.45 -37.88 -93.47
N LEU A 229 -6.70 -37.62 -93.08
CA LEU A 229 -7.87 -38.24 -93.71
C LEU A 229 -8.00 -37.82 -95.19
N GLU A 230 -7.77 -36.54 -95.52
CA GLU A 230 -7.73 -36.06 -96.91
C GLU A 230 -6.63 -36.76 -97.73
N GLN A 231 -5.46 -37.01 -97.15
CA GLN A 231 -4.40 -37.79 -97.81
C GLN A 231 -4.73 -39.29 -97.94
N ASP A 232 -5.36 -39.89 -96.93
CA ASP A 232 -5.79 -41.30 -96.99
C ASP A 232 -6.88 -41.50 -98.06
N GLU A 233 -7.83 -40.57 -98.20
CA GLU A 233 -8.80 -40.58 -99.31
C GLU A 233 -8.10 -40.48 -100.67
N VAL A 234 -7.10 -39.60 -100.83
CA VAL A 234 -6.28 -39.52 -102.05
C VAL A 234 -5.50 -40.82 -102.31
N LEU A 235 -4.99 -41.49 -101.27
CA LEU A 235 -4.31 -42.78 -101.39
C LEU A 235 -5.28 -43.92 -101.77
N VAL A 236 -6.53 -43.90 -101.31
CA VAL A 236 -7.58 -44.83 -101.76
C VAL A 236 -7.86 -44.60 -103.25
N ASN A 237 -8.05 -43.36 -103.69
CA ASN A 237 -8.25 -43.03 -105.10
C ASN A 237 -7.08 -43.52 -105.98
N TYR A 238 -5.83 -43.37 -105.54
CA TYR A 238 -4.67 -43.92 -106.27
C TYR A 238 -4.63 -45.45 -106.29
N ARG A 239 -5.05 -46.14 -105.21
CA ARG A 239 -5.17 -47.61 -105.20
C ARG A 239 -6.25 -48.10 -106.15
N GLU A 240 -7.39 -47.41 -106.23
CA GLU A 240 -8.43 -47.73 -107.22
C GLU A 240 -7.94 -47.51 -108.66
N GLN A 241 -7.18 -46.44 -108.92
CA GLN A 241 -6.56 -46.21 -110.23
C GLN A 241 -5.55 -47.32 -110.58
N LEU A 242 -4.71 -47.75 -109.63
CA LEU A 242 -3.78 -48.87 -109.82
C LEU A 242 -4.54 -50.17 -110.10
N ASN A 243 -5.55 -50.53 -109.30
CA ASN A 243 -6.38 -51.72 -109.53
C ASN A 243 -7.05 -51.71 -110.92
N ASN A 244 -7.52 -50.54 -111.39
CA ASN A 244 -8.09 -50.39 -112.72
C ASN A 244 -7.05 -50.56 -113.84
N LEU A 245 -5.82 -50.07 -113.64
CA LEU A 245 -4.70 -50.27 -114.57
C LEU A 245 -4.23 -51.72 -114.58
N GLU A 246 -4.11 -52.38 -113.43
CA GLU A 246 -3.79 -53.81 -113.32
C GLU A 246 -4.85 -54.67 -114.01
N ALA A 247 -6.14 -54.36 -113.83
CA ALA A 247 -7.24 -55.03 -114.54
C ALA A 247 -7.21 -54.78 -116.06
N ALA A 248 -6.71 -53.62 -116.51
CA ALA A 248 -6.49 -53.34 -117.93
C ALA A 248 -5.28 -54.10 -118.49
N VAL A 249 -4.17 -54.18 -117.75
CA VAL A 249 -2.99 -54.99 -118.10
C VAL A 249 -3.34 -56.47 -118.14
N ALA A 250 -4.12 -56.99 -117.18
CA ALA A 250 -4.58 -58.37 -117.19
C ALA A 250 -5.44 -58.69 -118.42
N LYS A 251 -6.36 -57.78 -118.83
CA LYS A 251 -7.11 -57.91 -120.08
C LYS A 251 -6.20 -57.88 -121.32
N GLY A 252 -5.20 -57.01 -121.33
CA GLY A 252 -4.19 -56.93 -122.39
C GLY A 252 -3.36 -58.21 -122.51
N ASN A 253 -2.92 -58.77 -121.39
CA ASN A 253 -2.18 -60.03 -121.32
C ASN A 253 -3.04 -61.21 -121.80
N MET A 254 -4.31 -61.28 -121.40
CA MET A 254 -5.24 -62.30 -121.92
C MET A 254 -5.45 -62.21 -123.44
N ALA A 255 -5.52 -60.99 -123.99
CA ALA A 255 -5.63 -60.77 -125.44
C ALA A 255 -4.33 -61.12 -126.19
N LEU A 256 -3.16 -60.84 -125.60
CA LEU A 256 -1.86 -61.31 -126.09
C LEU A 256 -1.78 -62.83 -126.07
N GLU A 257 -2.17 -63.47 -124.97
CA GLU A 257 -2.20 -64.93 -124.85
C GLU A 257 -3.09 -65.60 -125.93
N THR A 258 -4.24 -65.01 -126.27
CA THR A 258 -5.06 -65.51 -127.39
C THR A 258 -4.35 -65.30 -128.72
N LEU A 259 -3.81 -64.12 -129.01
CA LEU A 259 -3.08 -63.88 -130.26
C LEU A 259 -1.83 -64.76 -130.42
N GLU A 260 -1.14 -65.10 -129.33
CA GLU A 260 -0.07 -66.10 -129.36
C GLU A 260 -0.57 -67.53 -129.54
N LYS A 261 -1.78 -67.88 -129.08
CA LYS A 261 -2.40 -69.20 -129.36
C LYS A 261 -2.78 -69.29 -130.83
N ASP A 262 -3.47 -68.27 -131.35
CA ASP A 262 -3.81 -68.14 -132.77
C ASP A 262 -2.55 -68.20 -133.66
N MET A 263 -1.49 -67.48 -133.29
CA MET A 263 -0.20 -67.54 -133.99
C MET A 263 0.44 -68.93 -133.94
N ARG A 264 0.38 -69.64 -132.80
CA ARG A 264 0.87 -71.01 -132.67
C ARG A 264 0.06 -71.99 -133.52
N GLU A 265 -1.26 -71.82 -133.60
CA GLU A 265 -2.16 -72.63 -134.42
C GLU A 265 -1.91 -72.42 -135.91
N LEU A 266 -1.86 -71.16 -136.38
CA LEU A 266 -1.48 -70.82 -137.76
C LEU A 266 -0.09 -71.35 -138.13
N GLN A 267 0.87 -71.28 -137.20
CA GLN A 267 2.21 -71.84 -137.40
C GLN A 267 2.20 -73.38 -137.47
N LEU A 268 1.22 -74.05 -136.84
CA LEU A 268 1.01 -75.50 -136.93
C LEU A 268 0.32 -75.88 -138.25
N GLU A 269 -0.66 -75.09 -138.70
CA GLU A 269 -1.26 -75.21 -140.05
C GLU A 269 -0.21 -75.05 -141.16
N MET A 270 0.60 -73.99 -141.13
CA MET A 270 1.72 -73.79 -142.07
C MET A 270 2.69 -74.97 -142.10
N ASN A 271 2.93 -75.62 -140.95
CA ASN A 271 3.77 -76.82 -140.87
C ASN A 271 3.06 -78.07 -141.44
N ASN A 272 1.74 -78.18 -141.31
CA ASN A 272 0.95 -79.25 -141.92
C ASN A 272 0.82 -79.09 -143.43
N ASP A 273 0.58 -77.88 -143.94
CA ASP A 273 0.60 -77.59 -145.38
C ASP A 273 1.97 -77.88 -145.99
N ARG A 274 3.06 -77.49 -145.30
CA ARG A 274 4.42 -77.85 -145.71
C ARG A 274 4.62 -79.37 -145.80
N ARG A 275 4.11 -80.14 -144.82
CA ARG A 275 4.11 -81.62 -144.86
C ARG A 275 3.27 -82.16 -146.02
N HIS A 276 2.10 -81.58 -146.31
CA HIS A 276 1.27 -81.96 -147.46
C HIS A 276 1.97 -81.69 -148.80
N ILE A 277 2.67 -80.55 -148.94
CA ILE A 277 3.49 -80.24 -150.11
C ILE A 277 4.64 -81.26 -150.26
N GLU A 278 5.32 -81.63 -149.17
CA GLU A 278 6.38 -82.65 -149.19
C GLU A 278 5.84 -84.05 -149.53
N LEU A 279 4.64 -84.41 -149.07
CA LEU A 279 3.96 -85.65 -149.47
C LEU A 279 3.59 -85.64 -150.96
N LYS A 280 2.99 -84.56 -151.47
CA LYS A 280 2.63 -84.44 -152.90
C LYS A 280 3.86 -84.45 -153.81
N ARG A 281 4.99 -83.88 -153.38
CA ARG A 281 6.28 -84.02 -154.09
C ARG A 281 6.76 -85.47 -154.17
N LYS A 282 6.55 -86.27 -153.11
CA LYS A 282 6.89 -87.71 -153.09
C LYS A 282 5.93 -88.53 -153.99
N GLU A 283 4.63 -88.23 -153.99
CA GLU A 283 3.66 -88.87 -154.91
C GLU A 283 4.02 -88.65 -156.39
N VAL A 284 4.43 -87.44 -156.77
CA VAL A 284 4.84 -87.12 -158.16
C VAL A 284 6.11 -87.90 -158.57
N LEU A 285 7.06 -88.09 -157.65
CA LEU A 285 8.24 -88.92 -157.89
C LEU A 285 7.91 -90.41 -158.00
N LEU A 286 6.90 -90.90 -157.29
CA LEU A 286 6.41 -92.27 -157.40
C LEU A 286 5.68 -92.51 -158.74
N LYS A 287 4.82 -91.57 -159.19
CA LYS A 287 4.17 -91.67 -160.50
C LYS A 287 5.17 -91.82 -161.65
N ARG A 288 6.24 -91.02 -161.67
CA ARG A 288 7.29 -91.11 -162.71
C ARG A 288 8.07 -92.42 -162.71
N LYS A 289 8.10 -93.16 -161.60
CA LYS A 289 8.67 -94.52 -161.56
C LYS A 289 7.70 -95.56 -162.12
N LEU A 290 6.45 -95.50 -161.66
CA LEU A 290 5.36 -96.36 -162.14
C LEU A 290 5.12 -96.21 -163.66
N GLU A 291 5.26 -94.98 -164.20
CA GLU A 291 5.20 -94.70 -165.64
C GLU A 291 6.32 -95.39 -166.44
N GLY A 292 7.51 -95.60 -165.85
CA GLY A 292 8.58 -96.40 -166.45
C GLY A 292 8.39 -97.91 -166.26
N GLU A 293 7.87 -98.33 -165.11
CA GLU A 293 7.60 -99.73 -164.78
C GLU A 293 6.48 -100.31 -165.67
N ILE A 294 5.46 -99.52 -166.01
CA ILE A 294 4.40 -99.89 -166.97
C ILE A 294 4.95 -100.27 -168.36
N ALA A 295 6.05 -99.67 -168.80
CA ALA A 295 6.66 -99.96 -170.11
C ALA A 295 7.37 -101.33 -170.16
N MET A 296 7.90 -101.83 -169.04
CA MET A 296 8.45 -103.20 -168.98
C MET A 296 7.37 -104.24 -168.65
N LEU A 297 6.40 -103.87 -167.82
CA LEU A 297 5.23 -104.71 -167.50
C LEU A 297 4.25 -104.89 -168.68
N GLN A 298 4.51 -104.29 -169.84
CA GLN A 298 3.87 -104.65 -171.13
C GLN A 298 4.60 -105.76 -171.91
N ILE A 299 5.79 -106.17 -171.48
CA ILE A 299 6.57 -107.28 -172.06
C ILE A 299 6.52 -108.51 -171.15
N GLU A 300 6.49 -108.31 -169.83
CA GLU A 300 6.54 -109.40 -168.82
C GLU A 300 5.14 -109.92 -168.40
N LEU A 301 4.05 -109.41 -168.99
CA LEU A 301 2.67 -109.85 -168.72
C LEU A 301 2.31 -111.15 -169.48
N SER A 302 3.20 -112.15 -169.37
CA SER A 302 3.01 -113.52 -169.86
C SER A 302 3.12 -114.57 -168.74
N GLU A 303 3.92 -114.33 -167.68
CA GLU A 303 4.20 -115.35 -166.66
C GLU A 303 4.08 -114.85 -165.19
N ALA A 304 3.12 -115.47 -164.46
CA ALA A 304 2.96 -115.48 -163.00
C ALA A 304 2.54 -114.17 -162.26
N ARG A 305 2.02 -114.35 -161.04
CA ARG A 305 1.43 -113.31 -160.17
C ARG A 305 1.81 -113.49 -158.67
N ASP A 306 1.50 -112.45 -157.89
CA ASP A 306 0.91 -112.46 -156.53
C ASP A 306 1.76 -112.31 -155.23
N ASN A 307 1.28 -111.37 -154.38
CA ASN A 307 1.08 -111.45 -152.90
C ASN A 307 2.07 -110.90 -151.79
N THR A 308 1.72 -109.71 -151.21
CA THR A 308 1.43 -109.39 -149.76
C THR A 308 2.43 -109.59 -148.56
N LEU A 309 2.37 -108.98 -147.33
CA LEU A 309 1.91 -107.67 -146.72
C LEU A 309 2.16 -107.62 -145.14
N LYS A 310 2.01 -106.43 -144.47
CA LYS A 310 1.81 -106.12 -142.98
C LYS A 310 3.05 -106.21 -142.01
N GLY A 311 3.16 -105.62 -140.78
CA GLY A 311 2.39 -104.75 -139.80
C GLY A 311 3.35 -104.27 -138.64
N LEU A 312 3.08 -103.68 -137.43
CA LEU A 312 1.94 -103.09 -136.64
C LEU A 312 2.46 -102.18 -135.43
N ASN A 313 1.68 -101.81 -134.36
CA ASN A 313 1.98 -100.72 -133.35
C ASN A 313 1.64 -100.97 -131.82
N GLN A 314 2.22 -100.23 -130.82
CA GLN A 314 1.60 -99.81 -129.49
C GLN A 314 2.42 -98.84 -128.53
N PRO A 315 1.84 -98.08 -127.52
CA PRO A 315 2.50 -97.01 -126.67
C PRO A 315 2.20 -96.88 -125.10
N VAL A 316 2.94 -96.02 -124.31
CA VAL A 316 2.86 -95.68 -122.81
C VAL A 316 3.55 -94.27 -122.50
N GLY A 317 3.52 -93.45 -121.39
CA GLY A 317 2.86 -93.27 -120.03
C GLY A 317 3.57 -92.19 -119.09
N TYR A 318 3.02 -91.74 -117.90
CA TYR A 318 3.54 -90.63 -117.00
C TYR A 318 3.39 -90.80 -115.41
N ARG A 319 3.94 -89.91 -114.52
CA ARG A 319 4.02 -90.03 -112.99
C ARG A 319 4.32 -88.71 -112.17
N GLU A 320 4.06 -88.68 -110.81
CA GLU A 320 4.25 -87.57 -109.80
C GLU A 320 5.28 -87.80 -108.60
N LEU A 321 5.32 -86.89 -107.57
CA LEU A 321 6.35 -86.72 -106.47
C LEU A 321 5.81 -86.70 -104.98
N LYS A 322 6.60 -86.29 -103.95
CA LYS A 322 6.34 -86.50 -102.48
C LYS A 322 6.75 -85.37 -101.50
N GLY A 323 6.11 -85.31 -100.30
CA GLY A 323 6.44 -84.51 -99.09
C GLY A 323 5.73 -85.02 -97.79
N LYS A 324 5.95 -84.41 -96.59
CA LYS A 324 5.29 -84.79 -95.30
C LYS A 324 5.39 -83.72 -94.18
N ASP A 325 4.35 -83.67 -93.31
CA ASP A 325 4.18 -82.77 -92.14
C ASP A 325 3.81 -83.52 -90.82
N PRO A 326 3.89 -82.89 -89.62
CA PRO A 326 3.47 -83.45 -88.32
C PRO A 326 1.95 -83.36 -88.05
N SER A 327 1.47 -83.96 -86.95
CA SER A 327 0.03 -84.18 -86.69
C SER A 327 -0.61 -83.20 -85.68
N GLU A 328 -1.81 -82.74 -86.02
CA GLU A 328 -2.64 -81.77 -85.30
C GLU A 328 -2.99 -82.18 -83.85
N ALA A 329 -3.09 -83.49 -83.58
CA ALA A 329 -3.45 -84.01 -82.24
C ALA A 329 -2.40 -83.70 -81.15
N GLU A 330 -1.11 -83.57 -81.51
CA GLU A 330 -0.04 -83.26 -80.55
C GLU A 330 -0.02 -81.77 -80.13
N LEU A 331 -0.63 -80.90 -80.92
CA LEU A 331 -0.77 -79.47 -80.65
C LEU A 331 -1.93 -79.20 -79.70
N VAL A 332 -3.11 -79.79 -79.97
CA VAL A 332 -4.32 -79.60 -79.14
C VAL A 332 -4.07 -80.00 -77.69
N HIS A 333 -3.47 -81.18 -77.45
CA HIS A 333 -3.23 -81.66 -76.08
C HIS A 333 -2.31 -80.75 -75.26
N LYS A 334 -1.37 -80.05 -75.91
CA LYS A 334 -0.51 -79.03 -75.28
C LYS A 334 -1.24 -77.73 -74.97
N MET A 335 -2.24 -77.34 -75.78
CA MET A 335 -3.07 -76.17 -75.50
C MET A 335 -3.96 -76.42 -74.28
N GLU A 336 -4.71 -77.52 -74.25
CA GLU A 336 -5.56 -77.92 -73.12
C GLU A 336 -4.78 -77.93 -71.79
N GLN A 337 -3.56 -78.49 -71.80
CA GLN A 337 -2.72 -78.59 -70.62
C GLN A 337 -2.17 -77.23 -70.15
N LEU A 338 -2.04 -76.24 -71.03
CA LEU A 338 -1.68 -74.86 -70.66
C LEU A 338 -2.89 -74.10 -70.13
N GLU A 339 -4.07 -74.24 -70.74
CA GLU A 339 -5.32 -73.60 -70.30
C GLU A 339 -5.72 -74.02 -68.88
N VAL A 340 -5.64 -75.31 -68.56
CA VAL A 340 -5.92 -75.84 -67.21
C VAL A 340 -4.95 -75.27 -66.16
N ASN A 341 -3.68 -75.06 -66.52
CA ASN A 341 -2.71 -74.44 -65.63
C ASN A 341 -2.95 -72.92 -65.47
N LEU A 342 -3.33 -72.22 -66.53
CA LEU A 342 -3.65 -70.80 -66.52
C LEU A 342 -4.86 -70.51 -65.63
N ALA A 343 -5.97 -71.23 -65.83
CA ALA A 343 -7.18 -71.10 -65.00
C ALA A 343 -6.94 -71.44 -63.50
N LYS A 344 -5.95 -72.30 -63.21
CA LYS A 344 -5.52 -72.59 -61.84
C LYS A 344 -4.74 -71.42 -61.22
N CYS A 345 -3.86 -70.77 -61.98
CA CYS A 345 -3.14 -69.57 -61.55
C CYS A 345 -4.09 -68.38 -61.32
N GLU A 346 -5.06 -68.17 -62.21
CA GLU A 346 -6.06 -67.08 -62.07
C GLU A 346 -6.92 -67.24 -60.82
N ARG A 347 -7.37 -68.45 -60.49
CA ARG A 347 -8.07 -68.73 -59.23
C ARG A 347 -7.21 -68.40 -58.01
N GLN A 348 -5.94 -68.79 -58.02
CA GLN A 348 -5.01 -68.49 -56.93
C GLN A 348 -4.74 -66.98 -56.81
N LEU A 349 -4.68 -66.23 -57.92
CA LEU A 349 -4.57 -64.77 -57.89
C LEU A 349 -5.81 -64.13 -57.23
N LEU A 350 -7.02 -64.53 -57.64
CA LEU A 350 -8.29 -64.07 -57.09
C LEU A 350 -8.42 -64.35 -55.58
N GLU A 351 -8.04 -65.55 -55.13
CA GLU A 351 -7.99 -65.90 -53.70
C GLU A 351 -7.02 -65.00 -52.91
N LYS A 352 -5.83 -64.72 -53.45
CA LYS A 352 -4.85 -63.84 -52.81
C LYS A 352 -5.30 -62.38 -52.79
N GLU A 353 -5.94 -61.89 -53.85
CA GLU A 353 -6.56 -60.56 -53.85
C GLU A 353 -7.66 -60.43 -52.80
N LEU A 354 -8.54 -61.44 -52.67
CA LEU A 354 -9.61 -61.44 -51.67
C LEU A 354 -9.04 -61.41 -50.24
N LEU A 355 -7.99 -62.20 -49.98
CA LEU A 355 -7.27 -62.19 -48.71
C LEU A 355 -6.60 -60.82 -48.45
N VAL A 356 -5.96 -60.20 -49.45
CA VAL A 356 -5.38 -58.84 -49.31
C VAL A 356 -6.46 -57.78 -49.03
N LYS A 357 -7.63 -57.88 -49.68
CA LYS A 357 -8.78 -57.00 -49.44
C LYS A 357 -9.35 -57.18 -48.03
N GLN A 358 -9.43 -58.40 -47.51
CA GLN A 358 -9.84 -58.65 -46.12
C GLN A 358 -8.79 -58.18 -45.10
N VAL A 359 -7.50 -58.43 -45.35
CA VAL A 359 -6.42 -58.00 -44.45
C VAL A 359 -6.35 -56.48 -44.37
N THR A 360 -6.48 -55.76 -45.50
CA THR A 360 -6.52 -54.28 -45.47
C THR A 360 -7.77 -53.75 -44.76
N GLN A 361 -8.96 -54.31 -45.02
CA GLN A 361 -10.19 -53.93 -44.30
C GLN A 361 -10.10 -54.12 -42.79
N LEU A 362 -9.36 -55.13 -42.31
CA LEU A 362 -9.14 -55.36 -40.88
C LEU A 362 -7.97 -54.54 -40.31
N SER A 363 -6.93 -54.26 -41.09
CA SER A 363 -5.74 -53.52 -40.62
C SER A 363 -5.93 -52.02 -40.56
N GLU A 364 -6.74 -51.43 -41.45
CA GLU A 364 -6.88 -49.97 -41.52
C GLU A 364 -7.59 -49.36 -40.30
N PRO A 365 -8.67 -49.95 -39.74
CA PRO A 365 -9.26 -49.50 -38.48
C PRO A 365 -8.29 -49.62 -37.30
N LEU A 366 -7.50 -50.71 -37.24
CA LEU A 366 -6.47 -50.91 -36.21
C LEU A 366 -5.33 -49.87 -36.34
N ARG A 367 -4.89 -49.56 -37.57
CA ARG A 367 -3.92 -48.49 -37.85
C ARG A 367 -4.44 -47.14 -37.38
N GLN A 368 -5.69 -46.81 -37.70
CA GLN A 368 -6.33 -45.55 -37.28
C GLN A 368 -6.48 -45.47 -35.75
N GLN A 369 -6.88 -46.56 -35.09
CA GLN A 369 -6.90 -46.62 -33.62
C GLN A 369 -5.50 -46.43 -33.03
N VAL A 370 -4.46 -47.06 -33.58
CA VAL A 370 -3.07 -46.89 -33.11
C VAL A 370 -2.56 -45.46 -33.28
N GLU A 371 -2.83 -44.79 -34.41
CA GLU A 371 -2.44 -43.37 -34.58
C GLU A 371 -3.25 -42.44 -33.67
N ASN A 372 -4.55 -42.69 -33.46
CA ASN A 372 -5.35 -41.93 -32.50
C ASN A 372 -4.81 -42.10 -31.07
N CYS A 373 -4.54 -43.33 -30.62
CA CYS A 373 -3.96 -43.59 -29.30
C CYS A 373 -2.55 -43.01 -29.12
N LYS A 374 -1.72 -42.96 -30.19
CA LYS A 374 -0.45 -42.23 -30.18
C LYS A 374 -0.67 -40.72 -30.00
N GLN A 375 -1.65 -40.15 -30.70
CA GLN A 375 -1.96 -38.72 -30.63
C GLN A 375 -2.53 -38.35 -29.25
N ASP A 376 -3.41 -39.17 -28.68
CA ASP A 376 -3.93 -39.01 -27.30
C ASP A 376 -2.80 -39.13 -26.27
N SER A 377 -1.90 -40.10 -26.43
CA SER A 377 -0.71 -40.27 -25.58
C SER A 377 0.23 -39.06 -25.67
N LEU A 378 0.41 -38.48 -26.88
CA LEU A 378 1.20 -37.28 -27.11
C LEU A 378 0.55 -36.02 -26.50
N ILE A 379 -0.78 -35.90 -26.58
CA ILE A 379 -1.55 -34.83 -25.90
C ILE A 379 -1.44 -34.99 -24.38
N LEU A 380 -1.56 -36.20 -23.85
CA LEU A 380 -1.41 -36.50 -22.43
C LEU A 380 0.01 -36.19 -21.93
N ALA A 381 1.04 -36.57 -22.68
CA ALA A 381 2.43 -36.26 -22.38
C ALA A 381 2.71 -34.74 -22.38
N LYS A 382 2.13 -34.00 -23.33
CA LYS A 382 2.19 -32.52 -23.34
C LYS A 382 1.54 -31.93 -22.08
N LYS A 383 0.30 -32.33 -21.76
CA LYS A 383 -0.41 -31.88 -20.55
C LYS A 383 0.35 -32.24 -19.26
N LEU A 384 0.94 -33.42 -19.18
CA LEU A 384 1.72 -33.86 -18.02
C LEU A 384 3.02 -33.06 -17.86
N ASN A 385 3.70 -32.72 -18.97
CA ASN A 385 4.85 -31.83 -18.94
C ASN A 385 4.48 -30.39 -18.55
N GLU A 386 3.34 -29.88 -19.02
CA GLU A 386 2.79 -28.56 -18.65
C GLU A 386 2.39 -28.49 -17.16
N VAL A 387 1.73 -29.53 -16.65
CA VAL A 387 1.47 -29.67 -15.21
C VAL A 387 2.78 -29.74 -14.43
N ARG A 388 3.80 -30.45 -14.94
CA ARG A 388 5.13 -30.52 -14.30
C ARG A 388 5.85 -29.16 -14.28
N THR A 389 5.82 -28.37 -15.36
CA THR A 389 6.42 -27.03 -15.36
C THR A 389 5.65 -26.08 -14.45
N ASN A 390 4.33 -26.20 -14.36
CA ASN A 390 3.49 -25.42 -13.44
C ASN A 390 3.73 -25.80 -11.95
N ILE A 391 3.96 -27.08 -11.65
CA ILE A 391 4.39 -27.51 -10.30
C ILE A 391 5.79 -26.96 -9.98
N VAL A 392 6.73 -27.00 -10.93
CA VAL A 392 8.08 -26.46 -10.72
C VAL A 392 8.05 -24.94 -10.52
N SER A 393 7.29 -24.18 -11.32
CA SER A 393 7.21 -22.72 -11.20
C SER A 393 6.48 -22.27 -9.93
N THR A 394 5.39 -22.94 -9.54
CA THR A 394 4.71 -22.67 -8.27
C THR A 394 5.58 -23.02 -7.06
N ASN A 395 6.37 -24.09 -7.12
CA ASN A 395 7.33 -24.43 -6.06
C ASN A 395 8.45 -23.38 -5.93
N HIS A 396 9.02 -22.89 -7.04
CA HIS A 396 9.97 -21.77 -7.01
C HIS A 396 9.34 -20.50 -6.40
N ARG A 397 8.08 -20.19 -6.74
CA ARG A 397 7.36 -19.05 -6.13
C ARG A 397 7.11 -19.26 -4.62
N LEU A 398 6.80 -20.48 -4.19
CA LEU A 398 6.67 -20.82 -2.76
C LEU A 398 8.02 -20.70 -2.02
N MET A 399 9.13 -21.12 -2.64
CA MET A 399 10.47 -20.92 -2.08
C MET A 399 10.83 -19.44 -1.94
N ALA A 400 10.53 -18.62 -2.95
CA ALA A 400 10.74 -17.16 -2.89
C ALA A 400 9.91 -16.52 -1.75
N ILE A 401 8.61 -16.82 -1.68
CA ILE A 401 7.73 -16.31 -0.61
C ILE A 401 8.18 -16.81 0.77
N SER A 402 8.67 -18.05 0.88
CA SER A 402 9.21 -18.60 2.13
C SER A 402 10.51 -17.91 2.57
N ALA A 403 11.40 -17.58 1.62
CA ALA A 403 12.61 -16.81 1.89
C ALA A 403 12.28 -15.36 2.29
N GLU A 404 11.35 -14.70 1.59
CA GLU A 404 10.84 -13.38 1.99
C GLU A 404 10.23 -13.41 3.39
N LEU A 405 9.36 -14.38 3.68
CA LEU A 405 8.74 -14.56 4.99
C LEU A 405 9.80 -14.77 6.08
N SER A 406 10.83 -15.58 5.82
CA SER A 406 11.94 -15.82 6.75
C SER A 406 12.73 -14.53 7.03
N ILE A 407 12.98 -13.71 6.01
CA ILE A 407 13.64 -12.40 6.15
C ILE A 407 12.74 -11.43 6.96
N LYS A 408 11.43 -11.41 6.71
CA LYS A 408 10.48 -10.57 7.47
C LYS A 408 10.36 -11.02 8.93
N GLN A 409 10.37 -12.33 9.19
CA GLN A 409 10.39 -12.90 10.54
C GLN A 409 11.68 -12.54 11.29
N ALA A 410 12.85 -12.68 10.65
CA ALA A 410 14.13 -12.26 11.22
C ALA A 410 14.18 -10.75 11.52
N ALA A 411 13.65 -9.92 10.62
CA ALA A 411 13.52 -8.47 10.85
C ALA A 411 12.57 -8.15 12.01
N ALA A 412 11.42 -8.81 12.11
CA ALA A 412 10.47 -8.63 13.21
C ALA A 412 11.04 -9.07 14.57
N LEU A 413 11.78 -10.18 14.62
CA LEU A 413 12.48 -10.64 15.83
C LEU A 413 13.60 -9.67 16.24
N SER A 414 14.35 -9.13 15.28
CA SER A 414 15.37 -8.09 15.51
C SER A 414 14.74 -6.81 16.07
N GLN A 415 13.63 -6.34 15.50
CA GLN A 415 12.87 -5.21 16.02
C GLN A 415 12.28 -5.48 17.41
N GLN A 416 11.76 -6.69 17.66
CA GLN A 416 11.26 -7.08 18.99
C GLN A 416 12.38 -7.11 20.04
N GLN A 417 13.60 -7.54 19.66
CA GLN A 417 14.76 -7.48 20.56
C GLN A 417 15.16 -6.03 20.81
N GLN A 418 15.23 -5.17 19.79
CA GLN A 418 15.51 -3.73 19.97
C GLN A 418 14.47 -3.04 20.87
N ILE A 419 13.18 -3.41 20.76
CA ILE A 419 12.12 -2.92 21.65
C ILE A 419 12.41 -3.37 23.08
N LYS A 420 12.67 -4.66 23.34
CA LYS A 420 13.03 -5.16 24.68
C LYS A 420 14.29 -4.51 25.25
N ASP A 421 15.31 -4.30 24.43
CA ASP A 421 16.54 -3.61 24.84
C ASP A 421 16.27 -2.14 25.18
N LYS A 422 15.32 -1.49 24.50
CA LYS A 422 14.88 -0.12 24.79
C LYS A 422 13.97 -0.05 26.01
N GLU A 423 13.07 -1.00 26.21
CA GLU A 423 12.29 -1.17 27.44
C GLU A 423 13.23 -1.36 28.64
N LEU A 424 14.22 -2.26 28.54
CA LEU A 424 15.25 -2.45 29.58
C LEU A 424 16.14 -1.21 29.79
N GLN A 425 16.37 -0.38 28.77
CA GLN A 425 17.03 0.93 28.94
C GLN A 425 16.13 1.93 29.66
N MET A 426 14.84 2.00 29.32
CA MET A 426 13.86 2.86 29.99
C MET A 426 13.67 2.47 31.46
N ASP A 427 13.55 1.18 31.76
CA ASP A 427 13.50 0.63 33.12
C ASP A 427 14.72 1.05 33.95
N ARG A 428 15.93 0.97 33.39
CA ARG A 428 17.17 1.41 34.05
C ARG A 428 17.18 2.93 34.26
N CYS A 429 16.75 3.70 33.27
CA CYS A 429 16.62 5.15 33.35
C CYS A 429 15.63 5.58 34.44
N GLN A 430 14.47 4.93 34.52
CA GLN A 430 13.43 5.20 35.51
C GLN A 430 13.92 4.84 36.92
N ARG A 431 14.46 3.64 37.15
CA ARG A 431 14.99 3.23 38.46
C ARG A 431 16.12 4.15 38.96
N ARG A 432 16.92 4.73 38.06
CA ARG A 432 17.93 5.74 38.41
C ARG A 432 17.31 7.09 38.78
N LEU A 433 16.27 7.52 38.06
CA LEU A 433 15.51 8.72 38.38
C LEU A 433 14.78 8.61 39.74
N GLU A 434 14.21 7.44 40.04
CA GLU A 434 13.63 7.09 41.35
C GLU A 434 14.67 7.12 42.48
N GLN A 435 15.94 6.82 42.16
CA GLN A 435 17.09 6.94 43.07
C GLN A 435 17.68 8.36 43.12
N GLY A 436 17.09 9.35 42.42
CA GLY A 436 17.59 10.73 42.36
C GLY A 436 18.85 10.92 41.51
N LEU A 437 19.27 9.90 40.75
CA LEU A 437 20.39 9.96 39.82
C LEU A 437 19.92 10.39 38.41
N LEU A 438 20.85 10.89 37.59
CA LEU A 438 20.52 11.23 36.21
C LEU A 438 20.21 9.94 35.41
N PRO A 439 19.18 9.92 34.55
CA PRO A 439 18.76 8.70 33.83
C PRO A 439 19.89 8.06 33.00
N TRP A 440 20.71 8.91 32.37
CA TRP A 440 21.73 8.57 31.38
C TRP A 440 23.15 8.74 31.96
N PRO A 441 24.06 7.75 31.89
CA PRO A 441 25.42 7.88 32.45
C PRO A 441 26.25 8.96 31.74
N GLU A 442 26.12 9.06 30.43
CA GLU A 442 26.85 10.02 29.58
C GLU A 442 26.50 11.47 29.95
N MET A 443 25.25 11.76 30.29
CA MET A 443 24.82 13.07 30.78
C MET A 443 25.39 13.42 32.16
N GLU A 444 25.75 12.44 32.99
CA GLU A 444 26.56 12.73 34.18
C GLU A 444 27.98 13.14 33.79
N GLU A 445 28.56 12.55 32.74
CA GLU A 445 29.87 13.00 32.23
C GLU A 445 29.79 14.39 31.61
N GLU A 446 28.75 14.70 30.84
CA GLU A 446 28.54 16.06 30.31
C GLU A 446 28.31 17.06 31.44
N LEU A 447 27.58 16.70 32.50
CA LEU A 447 27.46 17.54 33.69
C LEU A 447 28.81 17.68 34.42
N ARG A 448 29.61 16.60 34.56
CA ARG A 448 30.97 16.65 35.11
C ARG A 448 31.87 17.59 34.29
N ARG A 449 31.84 17.49 32.95
CA ARG A 449 32.54 18.38 32.01
C ARG A 449 32.07 19.83 32.13
N MET A 450 30.76 20.09 32.17
CA MET A 450 30.19 21.44 32.36
C MET A 450 30.52 22.05 33.72
N VAL A 451 30.56 21.25 34.80
CA VAL A 451 30.95 21.72 36.13
C VAL A 451 32.45 22.01 36.18
N GLN A 452 33.29 21.19 35.53
CA GLN A 452 34.71 21.47 35.35
C GLN A 452 34.92 22.75 34.52
N ASP A 453 34.17 22.95 33.43
CA ASP A 453 34.23 24.16 32.61
C ASP A 453 33.77 25.42 33.33
N LYS A 454 32.69 25.34 34.12
CA LYS A 454 32.27 26.43 35.00
C LYS A 454 33.38 26.75 36.02
N LYS A 455 34.03 25.73 36.62
CA LYS A 455 35.17 25.93 37.53
C LYS A 455 36.43 26.49 36.82
N ARG A 456 36.70 26.11 35.56
CA ARG A 456 37.77 26.72 34.73
C ARG A 456 37.46 28.19 34.50
N ARG A 457 36.32 28.51 33.88
CA ARG A 457 35.87 29.89 33.60
C ARG A 457 35.74 30.77 34.85
N GLN A 458 35.51 30.17 36.02
CA GLN A 458 35.51 30.85 37.32
C GLN A 458 36.95 31.24 37.72
N LYS A 459 37.89 30.29 37.70
CA LYS A 459 39.32 30.58 37.92
C LYS A 459 39.90 31.57 36.91
N ASP A 460 39.55 31.43 35.63
CA ASP A 460 40.00 32.35 34.57
C ASP A 460 39.53 33.79 34.82
N LYS A 461 38.36 33.97 35.47
CA LYS A 461 37.87 35.29 35.91
C LYS A 461 38.63 35.78 37.13
N GLU A 462 38.76 34.95 38.17
CA GLU A 462 39.48 35.29 39.41
C GLU A 462 40.95 35.62 39.16
N GLU A 463 41.59 34.92 38.21
CA GLU A 463 42.95 35.21 37.75
C GLU A 463 43.01 36.51 36.93
N LYS A 464 42.08 36.74 36.00
CA LYS A 464 41.97 38.05 35.32
C LYS A 464 41.71 39.19 36.29
N GLN A 465 40.96 38.96 37.37
CA GLN A 465 40.67 39.95 38.40
C GLN A 465 41.92 40.28 39.22
N ARG A 466 42.67 39.25 39.68
CA ARG A 466 43.99 39.45 40.31
C ARG A 466 45.03 40.09 39.37
N ILE A 467 44.98 39.79 38.07
CA ILE A 467 45.83 40.44 37.05
C ILE A 467 45.42 41.90 36.86
N LEU A 468 44.13 42.25 36.91
CA LEU A 468 43.66 43.64 36.87
C LEU A 468 44.06 44.41 38.14
N GLU A 469 43.96 43.79 39.31
CA GLU A 469 44.42 44.35 40.60
C GLU A 469 45.94 44.58 40.60
N ALA A 470 46.73 43.58 40.17
CA ALA A 470 48.18 43.71 40.02
C ALA A 470 48.57 44.75 38.94
N ASN A 471 47.79 44.87 37.86
CA ASN A 471 47.94 45.90 36.84
C ASN A 471 47.37 47.27 37.25
N GLY A 472 46.92 47.46 38.49
CA GLY A 472 46.62 48.79 39.04
C GLY A 472 47.81 49.74 38.97
N TRP A 473 49.03 49.20 39.03
CA TRP A 473 50.30 49.93 38.81
C TRP A 473 50.51 50.40 37.36
N ASN A 474 49.74 49.91 36.39
CA ASN A 474 49.82 50.29 34.97
C ASN A 474 48.78 51.36 34.56
N GLN A 475 48.14 52.02 35.53
CA GLN A 475 47.30 53.19 35.27
C GLN A 475 48.18 54.45 35.21
N MET A 476 48.36 55.04 34.02
CA MET A 476 49.13 56.28 33.90
C MET A 476 48.39 57.46 34.56
N PRO A 477 49.09 58.54 34.98
CA PRO A 477 48.49 59.70 35.66
C PRO A 477 47.39 60.46 34.88
N ASN A 478 47.17 60.11 33.62
CA ASN A 478 46.07 60.61 32.77
C ASN A 478 44.86 59.65 32.70
N GLY A 479 44.77 58.68 33.61
CA GLY A 479 43.64 57.74 33.76
C GLY A 479 43.58 56.62 32.71
N LYS A 480 44.51 56.56 31.76
CA LYS A 480 44.53 55.53 30.72
C LYS A 480 45.44 54.37 31.13
N TYR A 481 44.90 53.16 31.10
CA TYR A 481 45.65 51.92 31.27
C TYR A 481 46.49 51.62 30.02
N THR A 482 47.71 51.12 30.19
CA THR A 482 48.57 50.66 29.10
C THR A 482 49.00 49.20 29.32
N THR A 483 49.19 48.48 28.21
CA THR A 483 49.61 47.06 28.20
C THR A 483 51.06 46.87 27.72
N ALA A 484 51.84 47.95 27.69
CA ALA A 484 53.26 47.89 27.37
C ALA A 484 54.09 47.60 28.63
N GLU A 485 55.04 46.66 28.55
CA GLU A 485 56.04 46.47 29.61
C GLU A 485 56.75 47.79 29.89
N ALA A 486 56.84 48.18 31.17
CA ALA A 486 57.70 49.28 31.58
C ALA A 486 59.15 48.98 31.16
N ARG A 487 59.76 49.89 30.38
CA ARG A 487 61.16 49.72 29.98
C ARG A 487 62.06 49.90 31.20
N PRO A 488 63.05 49.02 31.44
CA PRO A 488 64.14 49.32 32.36
C PRO A 488 64.82 50.63 31.93
N ASP A 489 64.75 51.62 32.81
CA ASP A 489 65.26 52.98 32.63
C ASP A 489 66.74 53.13 33.04
N SER A 490 67.26 52.11 33.73
CA SER A 490 68.57 52.09 34.36
C SER A 490 69.25 50.72 34.24
N TYR A 491 70.56 50.71 34.43
CA TYR A 491 71.39 49.50 34.49
C TYR A 491 72.41 49.58 35.62
N ILE A 492 72.92 48.42 36.06
CA ILE A 492 73.97 48.31 37.07
C ILE A 492 75.28 47.95 36.35
N PRO A 493 76.30 48.82 36.33
CA PRO A 493 77.61 48.48 35.78
C PRO A 493 78.31 47.43 36.64
N GLN A 494 78.80 46.34 36.05
CA GLN A 494 79.40 45.21 36.79
C GLN A 494 80.70 45.55 37.56
N ASN A 495 81.31 46.71 37.28
CA ASN A 495 82.58 47.16 37.89
C ASN A 495 82.40 48.36 38.83
N ASP A 496 81.19 48.67 39.29
CA ASP A 496 80.91 49.74 40.26
C ASP A 496 80.64 49.13 41.66
N PRO A 497 81.55 49.28 42.65
CA PRO A 497 81.48 48.52 43.91
C PRO A 497 80.32 48.90 44.84
N LEU A 498 79.53 49.92 44.50
CA LEU A 498 78.31 50.30 45.24
C LEU A 498 77.01 49.76 44.61
N GLY A 499 77.06 49.14 43.43
CA GLY A 499 75.92 48.46 42.81
C GLY A 499 74.71 49.34 42.45
N LEU A 500 74.86 50.68 42.49
CA LEU A 500 73.76 51.60 42.29
C LEU A 500 73.30 51.64 40.81
N PRO A 501 71.98 51.61 40.54
CA PRO A 501 71.47 51.69 39.18
C PRO A 501 71.72 53.09 38.59
N ARG A 502 72.36 53.14 37.42
CA ARG A 502 72.59 54.38 36.66
C ARG A 502 71.59 54.45 35.50
N PRO A 503 70.96 55.61 35.23
CA PRO A 503 70.02 55.74 34.12
C PRO A 503 70.74 55.52 32.78
N TYR A 504 70.05 54.93 31.81
CA TYR A 504 70.53 54.93 30.44
C TYR A 504 70.54 56.38 29.91
N GLY A 505 71.69 56.84 29.42
CA GLY A 505 71.80 58.14 28.77
C GLY A 505 71.09 58.19 27.41
N ALA A 506 71.29 59.26 26.65
CA ALA A 506 70.63 59.49 25.35
C ALA A 506 70.82 58.37 24.30
N LEU A 507 71.80 57.48 24.50
CA LEU A 507 72.03 56.25 23.71
C LEU A 507 71.56 55.00 24.49
N ALA A 508 70.28 54.96 24.86
CA ALA A 508 69.69 53.79 25.51
C ALA A 508 69.58 52.60 24.53
N PRO A 509 69.99 51.37 24.92
CA PRO A 509 69.96 50.22 24.04
C PRO A 509 68.52 49.74 23.80
N CYS A 510 68.00 49.93 22.58
CA CYS A 510 66.73 49.35 22.17
C CYS A 510 66.79 47.81 22.19
N LYS A 511 65.86 47.15 22.90
CA LYS A 511 65.59 45.70 22.70
C LYS A 511 65.38 45.47 21.19
N PRO A 512 66.14 44.58 20.51
CA PRO A 512 65.91 44.30 19.11
C PRO A 512 64.54 43.66 18.92
N THR A 513 63.73 44.23 18.04
CA THR A 513 62.41 43.69 17.69
C THR A 513 62.60 42.31 17.07
N LYS A 514 62.09 41.24 17.71
CA LYS A 514 62.16 39.88 17.14
C LYS A 514 61.47 39.87 15.78
N THR A 515 62.25 39.70 14.71
CA THR A 515 61.74 39.56 13.35
C THR A 515 60.91 38.29 13.26
N ARG A 516 59.65 38.42 12.85
CA ARG A 516 58.69 37.31 12.78
C ARG A 516 58.94 36.50 11.51
N GLY A 517 59.87 35.54 11.57
CA GLY A 517 60.21 34.72 10.42
C GLY A 517 60.98 33.45 10.76
N GLN A 518 60.25 32.37 11.01
CA GLN A 518 60.67 31.01 10.66
C GLN A 518 59.43 30.12 10.50
N HIS A 519 59.56 29.08 9.67
CA HIS A 519 58.50 28.11 9.42
C HIS A 519 58.44 27.11 10.58
N GLU A 520 57.24 26.78 11.05
CA GLU A 520 56.96 25.47 11.63
C GLU A 520 56.14 24.68 10.60
N THR A 521 56.68 23.54 10.18
CA THR A 521 56.01 22.61 9.28
C THR A 521 55.16 21.61 10.07
N HIS A 522 54.05 21.20 9.44
CA HIS A 522 53.17 20.09 9.80
C HIS A 522 53.87 18.85 10.39
N PRO A 523 53.20 18.07 11.28
CA PRO A 523 51.88 17.47 11.03
C PRO A 523 50.65 18.38 11.16
#